data_AF-A0AAW1HS53-F1
#
_entry.id   AF-A0AAW1HS53-F1
#
_cell.length_a   1.000
_cell.length_b   1.000
_cell.length_c   1.000
_cell.angle_alpha   90.00
_cell.angle_beta   90.00
_cell.angle_gamma   90.00
#
_symmetry.space_group_name_H-M   'P 1'
#
loop_
_entity.id
_entity.type
_entity.pdbx_description
1 polymer ?
#
loop_
_entity_poly.entity_id
_entity_poly.type
_entity_poly.pdbx_seq_one_letter_code
_entity_poly.pdbx_strand_id
1 'polypeptide(L)'
;MDVNCLKSTEVEYEIKIRGVTPSGDLDFKRKTLRGLLTQERGNRSFFTIVNPLVFSEDEKDARESLADLKQAINEVVVPVAASARKRICSRLTHLSGRIHRLNAENVDQRESLRVSRGVSKQDLFTSAGDLFKAQAWTWYNINRSRFTDWDDLVQKLRQDFLPYNYDDDLLEEINHRTQGHDEKSALFICAMEGLYNRLSKKPDEQTIVNRIRRNLLPQYVAQLALHEINTISELTRLTKKITKAVVFLVGCSVTVVELEIRLSPNVKIVQKNFNTDGKPLDLVVSTSKDPAPSSFKKTNDASKIKGKSKQSQ
;
A
#
# COMPACT_ATOMS: atom_id res chain seq x y z
N MET A 1 -6.42 -12.22 28.01
CA MET A 1 -6.73 -12.96 26.78
C MET A 1 -6.15 -14.37 26.89
N ASP A 2 -7.01 -15.39 26.84
CA ASP A 2 -6.58 -16.79 26.91
C ASP A 2 -6.62 -17.43 25.52
N VAL A 3 -5.44 -17.62 24.93
CA VAL A 3 -5.26 -18.21 23.59
C VAL A 3 -5.76 -19.67 23.54
N ASN A 4 -5.82 -20.36 24.68
CA ASN A 4 -6.30 -21.75 24.71
C ASN A 4 -7.80 -21.88 24.47
N CYS A 5 -8.54 -20.78 24.61
CA CYS A 5 -9.96 -20.74 24.37
C CYS A 5 -10.34 -20.56 22.90
N LEU A 6 -9.36 -20.34 22.02
CA LEU A 6 -9.57 -20.14 20.58
C LEU A 6 -9.58 -21.46 19.81
N LYS A 7 -10.40 -21.49 18.75
CA LYS A 7 -10.41 -22.54 17.72
C LYS A 7 -9.17 -22.46 16.83
N SER A 8 -8.84 -23.54 16.11
CA SER A 8 -7.67 -23.56 15.22
C SER A 8 -7.72 -22.45 14.17
N THR A 9 -8.86 -22.28 13.50
CA THR A 9 -9.08 -21.24 12.50
C THR A 9 -8.88 -19.84 13.08
N GLU A 10 -9.35 -19.61 14.30
CA GLU A 10 -9.20 -18.33 15.00
C GLU A 10 -7.74 -18.03 15.38
N VAL A 11 -6.99 -19.05 15.79
CA VAL A 11 -5.55 -18.93 16.09
C VAL A 11 -4.78 -18.66 14.79
N GLU A 12 -5.08 -19.38 13.71
CA GLU A 12 -4.44 -19.19 12.41
C GLU A 12 -4.65 -17.78 11.87
N TYR A 13 -5.90 -17.28 11.94
CA TYR A 13 -6.22 -15.91 11.59
C TYR A 13 -5.36 -14.90 12.36
N GLU A 14 -5.29 -15.03 13.69
CA GLU A 14 -4.54 -14.09 14.53
C GLU A 14 -3.02 -14.13 14.25
N ILE A 15 -2.49 -15.27 13.81
CA ILE A 15 -1.08 -15.38 13.36
C ILE A 15 -0.89 -14.72 11.98
N LYS A 16 -1.81 -14.97 11.04
CA LYS A 16 -1.76 -14.40 9.67
C LYS A 16 -1.76 -12.88 9.68
N ILE A 17 -2.65 -12.25 10.46
CA ILE A 17 -2.74 -10.77 10.50
C ILE A 17 -1.46 -10.10 11.03
N ARG A 18 -0.62 -10.86 11.73
CA ARG A 18 0.68 -10.43 12.26
C ARG A 18 1.84 -10.71 11.30
N GLY A 19 1.53 -11.09 10.05
CA GLY A 19 2.52 -11.34 9.00
C GLY A 19 3.27 -12.66 9.15
N VAL A 20 2.80 -13.57 10.01
CA VAL A 20 3.44 -14.88 10.21
C VAL A 20 2.60 -15.96 9.53
N THR A 21 3.25 -16.90 8.84
CA THR A 21 2.56 -18.05 8.26
C THR A 21 2.24 -19.06 9.37
N PRO A 22 0.96 -19.40 9.62
CA PRO A 22 0.63 -20.42 10.59
C PRO A 22 1.14 -21.78 10.12
N SER A 23 1.99 -22.41 10.92
CA SER A 23 2.56 -23.74 10.66
C SER A 23 2.44 -24.62 11.91
N GLY A 24 2.60 -25.93 11.75
CA GLY A 24 2.56 -26.89 12.85
C GLY A 24 1.16 -27.23 13.38
N ASP A 25 1.14 -27.94 14.51
CA ASP A 25 -0.08 -28.33 15.21
C ASP A 25 -0.71 -27.14 15.98
N LEU A 26 -1.88 -27.37 16.57
CA LEU A 26 -2.62 -26.32 17.27
C LEU A 26 -1.85 -25.77 18.47
N ASP A 27 -1.10 -26.60 19.19
CA ASP A 27 -0.36 -26.18 20.37
C ASP A 27 0.87 -25.35 20.01
N PHE A 28 1.54 -25.70 18.92
CA PHE A 28 2.58 -24.89 18.30
C PHE A 28 2.02 -23.53 17.86
N LYS A 29 0.90 -23.51 17.14
CA LYS A 29 0.22 -22.27 16.73
C LYS A 29 -0.14 -21.40 17.94
N ARG A 30 -0.70 -21.98 19.00
CA ARG A 30 -1.03 -21.26 20.24
C ARG A 30 0.21 -20.70 20.92
N LYS A 31 1.31 -21.46 20.96
CA LYS A 31 2.60 -21.01 21.50
C LYS A 31 3.14 -19.83 20.71
N THR A 32 3.09 -19.91 19.38
CA THR A 32 3.47 -18.82 18.46
C THR A 32 2.64 -17.57 18.74
N LEU A 33 1.30 -17.69 18.80
CA LEU A 33 0.43 -16.55 19.07
C LEU A 33 0.67 -15.93 20.46
N ARG A 34 0.91 -16.73 21.50
CA ARG A 34 1.27 -16.20 22.83
C ARG A 34 2.58 -15.41 22.79
N GLY A 35 3.57 -15.89 22.04
CA GLY A 35 4.83 -15.18 21.82
C GLY A 35 4.61 -13.81 21.17
N LEU A 36 3.84 -13.78 20.08
CA LEU A 36 3.50 -12.55 19.36
C LEU A 36 2.73 -11.55 20.25
N LEU A 37 1.70 -12.01 20.97
CA LEU A 37 0.94 -11.16 21.91
C LEU A 37 1.81 -10.62 23.06
N THR A 38 2.82 -11.37 23.48
CA THR A 38 3.76 -10.93 24.53
C THR A 38 4.71 -9.85 23.99
N GLN A 39 5.18 -10.00 22.75
CA GLN A 39 5.99 -8.99 22.07
C GLN A 39 5.21 -7.70 21.86
N GLU A 40 3.94 -7.78 21.46
CA GLU A 40 3.03 -6.63 21.32
C GLU A 40 2.87 -5.85 22.63
N ARG A 41 2.67 -6.55 23.76
CA ARG A 41 2.55 -5.91 25.08
C ARG A 41 3.86 -5.31 25.58
N GLY A 42 5.00 -5.87 25.17
CA GLY A 42 6.33 -5.48 25.62
C GLY A 42 6.94 -4.29 24.88
N ASN A 43 6.29 -3.80 23.82
CA ASN A 43 6.73 -2.65 23.00
C ASN A 43 8.21 -2.70 22.54
N ARG A 44 8.79 -3.91 22.37
CA ARG A 44 10.23 -4.08 22.06
C ARG A 44 10.59 -3.89 20.59
N SER A 45 9.60 -3.66 19.75
CA SER A 45 9.74 -3.38 18.32
C SER A 45 8.37 -3.02 17.81
N PHE A 46 8.26 -1.96 17.01
CA PHE A 46 7.06 -1.48 16.33
C PHE A 46 6.39 -2.57 15.48
N PHE A 47 5.73 -3.54 16.11
CA PHE A 47 4.84 -4.50 15.44
C PHE A 47 3.50 -3.81 15.24
N THR A 48 3.46 -2.92 14.27
CA THR A 48 2.18 -2.48 13.69
C THR A 48 1.56 -3.72 13.06
N ILE A 49 0.33 -4.06 13.43
CA ILE A 49 -0.42 -5.12 12.75
C ILE A 49 -0.57 -4.68 11.29
N VAL A 50 0.24 -5.23 10.39
CA VAL A 50 0.25 -4.86 8.97
C VAL A 50 -1.00 -5.38 8.25
N ASN A 51 -1.73 -6.31 8.88
CA ASN A 51 -2.90 -6.99 8.34
C ASN A 51 -2.81 -7.25 6.82
N PRO A 52 -2.03 -8.25 6.39
CA PRO A 52 -1.86 -8.56 4.98
C PRO A 52 -3.13 -9.11 4.30
N LEU A 53 -4.21 -9.33 5.05
CA LEU A 53 -5.46 -9.87 4.51
C LEU A 53 -6.23 -8.79 3.74
N VAL A 54 -6.87 -9.20 2.65
CA VAL A 54 -7.81 -8.32 1.92
C VAL A 54 -9.10 -8.21 2.73
N PHE A 55 -9.76 -7.04 2.71
CA PHE A 55 -11.00 -6.78 3.47
C PHE A 55 -12.06 -7.89 3.33
N SER A 56 -12.22 -8.46 2.13
CA SER A 56 -13.19 -9.54 1.88
C SER A 56 -12.86 -10.83 2.64
N GLU A 57 -11.57 -11.12 2.86
CA GLU A 57 -11.13 -12.28 3.63
C GLU A 57 -11.35 -12.07 5.12
N ASP A 58 -11.02 -10.87 5.63
CA ASP A 58 -11.29 -10.50 7.03
C ASP A 58 -12.78 -10.50 7.36
N GLU A 59 -13.62 -9.95 6.47
CA GLU A 59 -15.07 -9.91 6.64
C GLU A 59 -15.65 -11.32 6.72
N LYS A 60 -15.18 -12.23 5.86
CA LYS A 60 -15.59 -13.63 5.85
C LYS A 60 -15.22 -14.32 7.18
N ASP A 61 -13.97 -14.24 7.60
CA ASP A 61 -13.49 -14.90 8.83
C ASP A 61 -14.17 -14.35 10.09
N ALA A 62 -14.48 -13.04 10.11
CA ALA A 62 -15.25 -12.42 11.18
C ALA A 62 -16.70 -12.90 11.23
N ARG A 63 -17.37 -13.02 10.07
CA ARG A 63 -18.74 -13.55 9.97
C ARG A 63 -18.84 -15.00 10.42
N GLU A 64 -17.91 -15.85 9.97
CA GLU A 64 -17.87 -17.25 10.37
C GLU A 64 -17.68 -17.40 11.89
N SER A 65 -16.75 -16.63 12.46
CA SER A 65 -16.51 -16.61 13.92
C SER A 65 -17.74 -16.11 14.70
N LEU A 66 -18.47 -15.13 14.16
CA LEU A 66 -19.71 -14.62 14.77
C LEU A 66 -20.85 -15.64 14.70
N ALA A 67 -21.05 -16.31 13.57
CA ALA A 67 -22.07 -17.34 13.42
C ALA A 67 -21.85 -18.48 14.41
N ASP A 68 -20.60 -18.93 14.52
CA ASP A 68 -20.21 -19.98 15.45
C ASP A 68 -20.35 -19.56 16.92
N LEU A 69 -20.04 -18.30 17.26
CA LEU A 69 -20.26 -17.78 18.61
C LEU A 69 -21.74 -17.67 18.96
N LYS A 70 -22.59 -17.25 18.01
CA LYS A 70 -24.05 -17.23 18.19
C LYS A 70 -24.58 -18.63 18.48
N GLN A 71 -24.15 -19.63 17.71
CA GLN A 71 -24.51 -21.02 17.96
C GLN A 71 -24.05 -21.48 19.35
N ALA A 72 -22.78 -21.24 19.70
CA ALA A 72 -22.24 -21.62 21.00
C ALA A 72 -22.94 -20.92 22.18
N ILE A 73 -23.46 -19.70 22.00
CA ILE A 73 -24.26 -19.01 23.02
C ILE A 73 -25.65 -19.63 23.14
N ASN A 74 -26.28 -19.99 22.03
CA ASN A 74 -27.62 -20.59 22.01
C ASN A 74 -27.65 -22.01 22.60
N GLU A 75 -26.56 -22.77 22.44
CA GLU A 75 -26.42 -24.14 22.97
C GLU A 75 -26.13 -24.17 24.48
N VAL A 76 -25.78 -23.04 25.08
CA VAL A 76 -25.47 -22.96 26.51
C VAL A 76 -26.78 -22.95 27.30
N VAL A 77 -27.12 -24.11 27.84
CA VAL A 77 -28.20 -24.27 28.82
C VAL A 77 -27.74 -23.74 30.19
N VAL A 78 -28.59 -22.94 30.85
CA VAL A 78 -28.35 -22.44 32.20
C VAL A 78 -28.48 -23.60 33.20
N PRO A 79 -27.55 -23.79 34.16
CA PRO A 79 -26.44 -22.90 34.51
C PRO A 79 -25.17 -23.09 33.67
N VAL A 80 -24.59 -21.96 33.26
CA VAL A 80 -23.41 -21.92 32.38
C VAL A 80 -22.14 -22.31 33.15
N ALA A 81 -21.56 -23.45 32.78
CA ALA A 81 -20.24 -23.88 33.26
C ALA A 81 -19.19 -22.76 33.08
N ALA A 82 -18.39 -22.52 34.11
CA ALA A 82 -17.37 -21.45 34.11
C ALA A 82 -16.39 -21.56 32.92
N SER A 83 -16.09 -22.78 32.46
CA SER A 83 -15.23 -23.04 31.30
C SER A 83 -15.87 -22.66 29.96
N ALA A 84 -17.19 -22.78 29.81
CA ALA A 84 -17.93 -22.37 28.62
C ALA A 84 -17.96 -20.84 28.53
N ARG A 85 -18.26 -20.18 29.66
CA ARG A 85 -18.23 -18.72 29.78
C ARG A 85 -16.86 -18.13 29.45
N LYS A 86 -15.80 -18.68 30.03
CA LYS A 86 -14.41 -18.24 29.77
C LYS A 86 -14.05 -18.35 28.28
N ARG A 87 -14.49 -19.45 27.64
CA ARG A 87 -14.29 -19.67 26.20
C ARG A 87 -14.99 -18.60 25.36
N ILE A 88 -16.29 -18.40 25.60
CA ILE A 88 -17.11 -17.42 24.88
C ILE A 88 -16.52 -16.00 25.06
N CYS A 89 -16.22 -15.58 26.29
CA CYS A 89 -15.66 -14.25 26.55
C CYS A 89 -14.30 -14.03 25.85
N SER A 90 -13.42 -15.03 25.87
CA SER A 90 -12.12 -14.93 25.21
C SER A 90 -12.28 -14.77 23.70
N ARG A 91 -13.14 -15.59 23.09
CA ARG A 91 -13.43 -15.53 21.65
C ARG A 91 -14.10 -14.22 21.25
N LEU A 92 -15.06 -13.71 22.05
CA LEU A 92 -15.68 -12.40 21.83
C LEU A 92 -14.66 -11.25 21.86
N THR A 93 -13.67 -11.33 22.77
CA THR A 93 -12.61 -10.31 22.84
C THR A 93 -11.76 -10.29 21.56
N HIS A 94 -11.41 -11.47 21.03
CA HIS A 94 -10.68 -11.57 19.76
C HIS A 94 -11.53 -11.07 18.58
N LEU A 95 -12.81 -11.47 18.50
CA LEU A 95 -13.72 -10.98 17.47
C LEU A 95 -13.91 -9.45 17.55
N SER A 96 -14.02 -8.88 18.75
CA SER A 96 -14.08 -7.44 18.95
C SER A 96 -12.82 -6.75 18.41
N GLY A 97 -11.64 -7.31 18.65
CA GLY A 97 -10.39 -6.84 18.06
C GLY A 97 -10.37 -6.90 16.52
N ARG A 98 -10.94 -7.96 15.93
CA ARG A 98 -11.10 -8.08 14.46
C ARG A 98 -12.00 -7.00 13.89
N ILE A 99 -13.18 -6.82 14.48
CA ILE A 99 -14.14 -5.79 14.08
C ILE A 99 -13.52 -4.40 14.22
N HIS A 100 -12.72 -4.17 15.26
CA HIS A 100 -12.03 -2.90 15.43
C HIS A 100 -11.03 -2.62 14.31
N ARG A 101 -10.29 -3.64 13.84
CA ARG A 101 -9.37 -3.53 12.71
C ARG A 101 -10.07 -3.40 11.36
N LEU A 102 -11.28 -3.95 11.23
CA LEU A 102 -12.16 -3.72 10.09
C LEU A 102 -12.74 -2.29 10.06
N ASN A 103 -12.63 -1.54 11.15
CA ASN A 103 -13.22 -0.21 11.25
C ASN A 103 -12.30 0.81 10.57
N ALA A 104 -12.79 1.37 9.47
CA ALA A 104 -12.23 2.47 8.71
C ALA A 104 -11.58 3.56 9.60
N GLU A 105 -10.31 3.86 9.36
CA GLU A 105 -9.52 4.81 10.16
C GLU A 105 -9.88 6.28 9.88
N ASN A 106 -10.55 6.60 8.76
CA ASN A 106 -10.88 7.98 8.37
C ASN A 106 -12.40 8.18 8.14
N VAL A 107 -12.87 9.41 8.45
CA VAL A 107 -14.22 9.94 8.21
C VAL A 107 -14.68 9.70 6.77
N ASP A 108 -13.79 9.85 5.79
CA ASP A 108 -14.13 9.68 4.36
C ASP A 108 -14.48 8.21 4.01
N GLN A 109 -13.77 7.26 4.62
CA GLN A 109 -14.03 5.84 4.46
C GLN A 109 -15.31 5.42 5.22
N ARG A 110 -15.63 6.07 6.35
CA ARG A 110 -16.91 5.88 7.05
C ARG A 110 -18.10 6.38 6.22
N GLU A 111 -17.95 7.49 5.51
CA GLU A 111 -19.00 7.99 4.61
C GLU A 111 -19.24 7.02 3.44
N SER A 112 -18.18 6.44 2.89
CA SER A 112 -18.27 5.39 1.87
C SER A 112 -19.02 4.15 2.40
N LEU A 113 -18.73 3.72 3.63
CA LEU A 113 -19.43 2.61 4.29
C LEU A 113 -20.90 2.95 4.57
N ARG A 114 -21.22 4.17 4.99
CA ARG A 114 -22.60 4.65 5.21
C ARG A 114 -23.44 4.48 3.94
N VAL A 115 -22.93 4.97 2.81
CA VAL A 115 -23.61 4.87 1.50
C VAL A 115 -23.79 3.41 1.10
N SER A 116 -22.75 2.57 1.21
CA SER A 116 -22.83 1.16 0.83
C SER A 116 -23.85 0.35 1.64
N ARG A 117 -24.11 0.77 2.89
CA ARG A 117 -25.02 0.08 3.82
C ARG A 117 -26.43 0.68 3.82
N GLY A 118 -26.69 1.70 3.00
CA GLY A 118 -27.99 2.38 2.93
C GLY A 118 -28.37 3.10 4.23
N VAL A 119 -27.41 3.45 5.07
CA VAL A 119 -27.66 4.12 6.35
C VAL A 119 -27.87 5.62 6.09
N SER A 120 -28.98 6.19 6.54
CA SER A 120 -29.21 7.62 6.36
C SER A 120 -28.26 8.43 7.25
N LYS A 121 -27.98 9.69 6.89
CA LYS A 121 -27.20 10.60 7.76
C LYS A 121 -27.88 10.78 9.12
N GLN A 122 -29.21 10.75 9.16
CA GLN A 122 -29.99 10.88 10.39
C GLN A 122 -29.80 9.67 11.32
N ASP A 123 -29.81 8.45 10.76
CA ASP A 123 -29.56 7.23 11.55
C ASP A 123 -28.14 7.21 12.09
N LEU A 124 -27.18 7.65 11.27
CA LEU A 124 -25.78 7.74 11.67
C LEU A 124 -25.58 8.80 12.76
N PHE A 125 -26.27 9.94 12.66
CA PHE A 125 -26.26 10.99 13.66
C PHE A 125 -26.89 10.54 14.98
N THR A 126 -28.01 9.82 14.92
CA THR A 126 -28.72 9.30 16.09
C THR A 126 -27.88 8.26 16.85
N SER A 127 -27.11 7.45 16.11
CA SER A 127 -26.18 6.45 16.65
C SER A 127 -24.74 6.97 16.84
N ALA A 128 -24.48 8.26 16.62
CA ALA A 128 -23.12 8.80 16.60
C ALA A 128 -22.39 8.64 17.94
N GLY A 129 -23.12 8.69 19.07
CA GLY A 129 -22.54 8.50 20.40
C GLY A 129 -21.82 7.16 20.58
N ASP A 130 -22.28 6.11 19.91
CA ASP A 130 -21.69 4.76 19.97
C ASP A 130 -20.39 4.67 19.16
N LEU A 131 -20.13 5.62 18.27
CA LEU A 131 -18.93 5.66 17.43
C LEU A 131 -17.71 6.18 18.17
N PHE A 132 -17.90 6.91 19.28
CA PHE A 132 -16.84 7.53 20.05
C PHE A 132 -16.46 6.70 21.28
N LYS A 133 -15.19 6.77 21.68
CA LYS A 133 -14.67 6.09 22.87
C LYS A 133 -13.79 7.05 23.68
N ALA A 134 -13.72 6.81 24.99
CA ALA A 134 -12.85 7.53 25.91
C ALA A 134 -12.98 9.08 25.77
N GLN A 135 -11.88 9.79 25.53
CA GLN A 135 -11.84 11.24 25.44
C GLN A 135 -12.75 11.81 24.33
N ALA A 136 -12.86 11.11 23.19
CA ALA A 136 -13.75 11.53 22.11
C ALA A 136 -15.23 11.42 22.50
N TRP A 137 -15.58 10.43 23.34
CA TRP A 137 -16.95 10.27 23.86
C TRP A 137 -17.28 11.38 24.86
N THR A 138 -16.35 11.72 25.74
CA THR A 138 -16.49 12.87 26.66
C THR A 138 -16.69 14.18 25.89
N TRP A 139 -15.87 14.42 24.87
CA TRP A 139 -16.01 15.59 24.00
C TRP A 139 -17.37 15.64 23.29
N TYR A 140 -17.83 14.51 22.74
CA TYR A 140 -19.12 14.40 22.06
C TYR A 140 -20.29 14.75 22.98
N ASN A 141 -20.30 14.21 24.21
CA ASN A 141 -21.36 14.48 25.17
C ASN A 141 -21.43 15.93 25.61
N ILE A 142 -20.28 16.57 25.86
CA ILE A 142 -20.22 17.99 26.24
C ILE A 142 -20.76 18.87 25.11
N ASN A 143 -20.47 18.51 23.86
CA ASN A 143 -20.89 19.28 22.70
C ASN A 143 -22.22 18.80 22.09
N ARG A 144 -22.93 17.85 22.71
CA ARG A 144 -24.09 17.17 22.11
C ARG A 144 -25.19 18.11 21.64
N SER A 145 -25.43 19.18 22.38
CA SER A 145 -26.45 20.20 22.07
C SER A 145 -26.01 21.20 21.01
N ARG A 146 -24.74 21.16 20.56
CA ARG A 146 -24.13 22.16 19.66
C ARG A 146 -24.17 21.76 18.18
N PHE A 147 -24.66 20.58 17.85
CA PHE A 147 -24.78 20.09 16.49
C PHE A 147 -26.19 19.54 16.25
N THR A 148 -26.74 19.81 15.07
CA THR A 148 -28.12 19.45 14.71
C THR A 148 -28.20 18.30 13.72
N ASP A 149 -27.18 18.16 12.88
CA ASP A 149 -27.09 17.09 11.90
C ASP A 149 -25.68 16.47 11.86
N TRP A 150 -25.53 15.47 10.98
CA TRP A 150 -24.28 14.77 10.79
C TRP A 150 -23.15 15.67 10.24
N ASP A 151 -23.49 16.63 9.38
CA ASP A 151 -22.51 17.47 8.71
C ASP A 151 -21.94 18.51 9.68
N ASP A 152 -22.77 19.08 10.56
CA ASP A 152 -22.37 19.92 11.69
C ASP A 152 -21.40 19.19 12.63
N LEU A 153 -21.71 17.94 12.98
CA LEU A 153 -20.87 17.11 13.83
C LEU A 153 -19.51 16.86 13.19
N VAL A 154 -19.48 16.50 11.90
CA VAL A 154 -18.24 16.29 11.15
C VAL A 154 -17.43 17.57 11.03
N GLN A 155 -18.07 18.70 10.77
CA GLN A 155 -17.40 20.00 10.72
C GLN A 155 -16.76 20.35 12.07
N LYS A 156 -17.47 20.12 13.18
CA LYS A 156 -16.94 20.40 14.52
C LYS A 156 -15.81 19.46 14.92
N LEU A 157 -15.91 18.18 14.54
CA LEU A 157 -14.82 17.22 14.67
C LEU A 157 -13.57 17.69 13.93
N ARG A 158 -13.74 18.17 12.69
CA ARG A 158 -12.62 18.72 11.91
C ARG A 158 -12.01 19.94 12.61
N GLN A 159 -12.81 20.86 13.12
CA GLN A 159 -12.31 22.05 13.82
C GLN A 159 -11.55 21.74 15.11
N ASP A 160 -12.05 20.81 15.92
CA ASP A 160 -11.51 20.58 17.27
C ASP A 160 -10.35 19.57 17.29
N PHE A 161 -10.25 18.68 16.29
CA PHE A 161 -9.25 17.61 16.24
C PHE A 161 -8.24 17.70 15.10
N LEU A 162 -8.45 18.55 14.09
CA LEU A 162 -7.40 18.82 13.10
C LEU A 162 -6.42 19.86 13.65
N PRO A 163 -5.12 19.75 13.32
CA PRO A 163 -4.15 20.80 13.59
C PRO A 163 -4.59 22.15 12.99
N TYR A 164 -4.21 23.25 13.64
CA TYR A 164 -4.54 24.61 13.19
C TYR A 164 -4.07 24.88 11.74
N ASN A 165 -2.90 24.35 11.38
CA ASN A 165 -2.26 24.46 10.08
C ASN A 165 -2.57 23.27 9.14
N TYR A 166 -3.60 22.47 9.42
CA TYR A 166 -3.88 21.25 8.64
C TYR A 166 -4.08 21.52 7.14
N ASP A 167 -4.84 22.56 6.78
CA ASP A 167 -5.07 22.91 5.37
C ASP A 167 -3.77 23.39 4.70
N ASP A 168 -2.91 24.12 5.43
CA ASP A 168 -1.63 24.61 4.92
C ASP A 168 -0.64 23.46 4.70
N ASP A 169 -0.51 22.55 5.68
CA ASP A 169 0.32 21.36 5.61
C ASP A 169 -0.15 20.44 4.46
N LEU A 170 -1.47 20.29 4.29
CA LEU A 170 -2.05 19.49 3.21
C LEU A 170 -1.82 20.14 1.85
N LEU A 171 -1.91 21.48 1.75
CA LEU A 171 -1.56 22.20 0.53
C LEU A 171 -0.08 22.04 0.20
N GLU A 172 0.80 22.07 1.21
CA GLU A 172 2.22 21.82 1.02
C GLU A 172 2.47 20.39 0.51
N GLU A 173 1.80 19.38 1.09
CA GLU A 173 1.83 18.00 0.60
C GLU A 173 1.39 17.91 -0.87
N ILE A 174 0.25 18.52 -1.20
CA ILE A 174 -0.28 18.58 -2.58
C ILE A 174 0.72 19.23 -3.53
N ASN A 175 1.39 20.29 -3.11
CA ASN A 175 2.33 21.03 -3.95
C ASN A 175 3.59 20.23 -4.23
N HIS A 176 4.09 19.47 -3.24
CA HIS A 176 5.29 18.65 -3.37
C HIS A 176 5.02 17.28 -4.00
N ARG A 177 3.77 16.80 -3.99
CA ARG A 177 3.40 15.52 -4.58
C ARG A 177 3.57 15.52 -6.09
N THR A 178 4.51 14.74 -6.60
CA THR A 178 4.74 14.49 -8.03
C THR A 178 4.46 13.03 -8.37
N GLN A 179 4.11 12.74 -9.62
CA GLN A 179 3.86 11.38 -10.08
C GLN A 179 5.14 10.55 -10.03
N GLY A 180 5.10 9.41 -9.34
CA GLY A 180 6.21 8.45 -9.32
C GLY A 180 6.44 7.79 -10.69
N HIS A 181 7.68 7.38 -10.98
CA HIS A 181 8.04 6.72 -12.25
C HIS A 181 7.22 5.44 -12.53
N ASP A 182 6.94 4.65 -11.49
CA ASP A 182 6.12 3.43 -11.57
C ASP A 182 4.64 3.67 -11.26
N GLU A 183 4.25 4.89 -10.91
CA GLU A 183 2.88 5.22 -10.53
C GLU A 183 2.04 5.43 -11.79
N LYS A 184 0.96 4.63 -11.92
CA LYS A 184 0.02 4.79 -13.03
C LYS A 184 -0.65 6.16 -12.97
N SER A 185 -0.69 6.87 -14.09
CA SER A 185 -1.24 8.23 -14.17
C SER A 185 -2.68 8.34 -13.64
N ALA A 186 -3.53 7.34 -13.89
CA ALA A 186 -4.89 7.33 -13.38
C ALA A 186 -4.95 7.22 -11.84
N LEU A 187 -4.06 6.43 -11.24
CA LEU A 187 -3.99 6.29 -9.78
C LEU A 187 -3.45 7.57 -9.14
N PHE A 188 -2.45 8.19 -9.77
CA PHE A 188 -1.93 9.49 -9.35
C PHE A 188 -3.02 10.57 -9.35
N ILE A 189 -3.81 10.67 -10.43
CA ILE A 189 -4.90 11.65 -10.52
C ILE A 189 -5.94 11.41 -9.42
N CYS A 190 -6.34 10.15 -9.19
CA CYS A 190 -7.27 9.80 -8.11
C CYS A 190 -6.70 10.15 -6.72
N ALA A 191 -5.41 9.92 -6.49
CA ALA A 191 -4.76 10.29 -5.24
C ALA A 191 -4.73 11.80 -5.03
N MET A 192 -4.38 12.57 -6.06
CA MET A 192 -4.41 14.04 -6.02
C MET A 192 -5.80 14.58 -5.76
N GLU A 193 -6.82 14.04 -6.44
CA GLU A 193 -8.22 14.42 -6.22
C GLU A 193 -8.67 14.12 -4.78
N GLY A 194 -8.24 12.99 -4.23
CA GLY A 194 -8.45 12.63 -2.82
C GLY A 194 -7.86 13.66 -1.85
N LEU A 195 -6.65 14.17 -2.11
CA LEU A 195 -6.04 15.21 -1.29
C LEU A 195 -6.83 16.53 -1.36
N TYR A 196 -7.23 16.96 -2.56
CA TYR A 196 -8.02 18.17 -2.74
C TYR A 196 -9.40 18.11 -2.06
N ASN A 197 -10.03 16.93 -2.04
CA ASN A 197 -11.31 16.73 -1.37
C ASN A 197 -11.22 16.79 0.17
N ARG A 198 -10.00 16.69 0.73
CA ARG A 198 -9.77 16.78 2.18
C ARG A 198 -9.63 18.23 2.67
N LEU A 199 -9.37 19.18 1.78
CA LEU A 199 -9.26 20.61 2.12
C LEU A 199 -10.61 21.16 2.59
N SER A 200 -10.57 22.06 3.58
CA SER A 200 -11.79 22.72 4.07
C SER A 200 -12.43 23.60 3.00
N LYS A 201 -11.62 24.22 2.14
CA LYS A 201 -12.06 24.97 0.97
C LYS A 201 -11.42 24.41 -0.30
N LYS A 202 -12.20 23.68 -1.09
CA LYS A 202 -11.75 23.14 -2.37
C LYS A 202 -11.50 24.27 -3.38
N PRO A 203 -10.33 24.33 -4.05
CA PRO A 203 -10.10 25.25 -5.16
C PRO A 203 -11.00 24.95 -6.36
N ASP A 204 -11.05 25.87 -7.32
CA ASP A 204 -11.78 25.63 -8.57
C ASP A 204 -11.16 24.46 -9.37
N GLU A 205 -12.00 23.78 -10.15
CA GLU A 205 -11.59 22.58 -10.87
C GLU A 205 -10.45 22.87 -11.87
N GLN A 206 -10.44 24.06 -12.48
CA GLN A 206 -9.39 24.46 -13.42
C GLN A 206 -8.02 24.57 -12.71
N THR A 207 -7.97 25.19 -11.54
CA THR A 207 -6.76 25.30 -10.72
C THR A 207 -6.26 23.93 -10.30
N ILE A 208 -7.17 23.03 -9.91
CA ILE A 208 -6.84 21.64 -9.56
C ILE A 208 -6.22 20.92 -10.77
N VAL A 209 -6.87 20.97 -11.93
CA VAL A 209 -6.38 20.35 -13.17
C VAL A 209 -5.01 20.91 -13.56
N ASN A 210 -4.83 22.23 -13.49
CA ASN A 210 -3.56 22.87 -13.79
C ASN A 210 -2.44 22.43 -12.85
N ARG A 211 -2.72 22.28 -11.55
CA ARG A 211 -1.72 21.76 -10.59
C ARG A 211 -1.42 20.29 -10.86
N ILE A 212 -2.42 19.44 -11.03
CA ILE A 212 -2.21 18.01 -11.32
C ILE A 212 -1.39 17.86 -12.60
N ARG A 213 -1.70 18.64 -13.65
CA ARG A 213 -0.95 18.62 -14.92
C ARG A 213 0.53 18.94 -14.72
N ARG A 214 0.87 19.92 -13.87
CA ARG A 214 2.26 20.28 -13.57
C ARG A 214 3.01 19.20 -12.79
N ASN A 215 2.30 18.41 -12.00
CA ASN A 215 2.88 17.39 -11.13
C ASN A 215 2.91 15.99 -11.77
N LEU A 216 2.39 15.82 -12.99
CA LEU A 216 2.54 14.60 -13.79
C LEU A 216 3.97 14.44 -14.33
N LEU A 217 4.32 13.23 -14.75
CA LEU A 217 5.61 12.97 -15.38
C LEU A 217 5.81 13.82 -16.66
N PRO A 218 7.03 14.28 -16.96
CA PRO A 218 7.32 15.16 -18.10
C PRO A 218 6.76 14.67 -19.44
N GLN A 219 6.75 13.34 -19.66
CA GLN A 219 6.22 12.71 -20.87
C GLN A 219 4.73 13.00 -21.08
N TYR A 220 3.93 13.09 -20.00
CA TYR A 220 2.52 13.45 -20.09
C TYR A 220 2.37 14.96 -20.25
N VAL A 221 3.16 15.76 -19.53
CA VAL A 221 3.12 17.23 -19.62
C VAL A 221 3.33 17.71 -21.06
N ALA A 222 4.35 17.18 -21.75
CA ALA A 222 4.64 17.54 -23.13
C ALA A 222 3.49 17.22 -24.09
N GLN A 223 2.84 16.07 -23.93
CA GLN A 223 1.74 15.63 -24.79
C GLN A 223 0.42 16.34 -24.48
N LEU A 224 0.20 16.72 -23.22
CA LEU A 224 -0.98 17.45 -22.77
C LEU A 224 -0.87 18.96 -23.02
N ALA A 225 0.30 19.49 -23.34
CA ALA A 225 0.51 20.91 -23.60
C ALA A 225 -0.31 21.45 -24.77
N LEU A 226 -0.66 20.57 -25.74
CA LEU A 226 -1.44 20.91 -26.93
C LEU A 226 -2.96 20.89 -26.68
N HIS A 227 -3.40 20.52 -25.48
CA HIS A 227 -4.81 20.39 -25.14
C HIS A 227 -5.18 21.37 -24.03
N GLU A 228 -6.23 22.15 -24.26
CA GLU A 228 -6.95 22.86 -23.20
C GLU A 228 -7.79 21.84 -22.46
N ILE A 229 -7.55 21.69 -21.15
CA ILE A 229 -8.18 20.68 -20.31
C ILE A 229 -8.77 21.41 -19.13
N ASN A 230 -10.09 21.31 -18.97
CA ASN A 230 -10.81 22.07 -17.96
C ASN A 230 -11.42 21.20 -16.86
N THR A 231 -11.39 19.88 -17.04
CA THR A 231 -11.99 18.93 -16.09
C THR A 231 -11.05 17.78 -15.73
N ILE A 232 -11.19 17.25 -14.52
CA ILE A 232 -10.43 16.08 -14.04
C ILE A 232 -10.74 14.84 -14.89
N SER A 233 -12.01 14.71 -15.32
CA SER A 233 -12.47 13.63 -16.18
C SER A 233 -11.77 13.63 -17.54
N GLU A 234 -11.62 14.80 -18.15
CA GLU A 234 -10.93 14.95 -19.43
C GLU A 234 -9.43 14.66 -19.30
N LEU A 235 -8.78 15.18 -18.25
CA LEU A 235 -7.38 14.89 -17.96
C LEU A 235 -7.13 13.38 -17.82
N THR A 236 -8.02 12.69 -17.10
CA THR A 236 -7.95 11.23 -16.90
C THR A 236 -8.13 10.48 -18.23
N ARG A 237 -9.06 10.92 -19.07
CA ARG A 237 -9.29 10.32 -20.40
C ARG A 237 -8.07 10.46 -21.31
N LEU A 238 -7.48 11.66 -21.36
CA LEU A 238 -6.31 11.93 -22.22
C LEU A 238 -5.06 11.20 -21.75
N THR A 239 -4.77 11.19 -20.45
CA THR A 239 -3.63 10.43 -19.90
C THR A 239 -3.77 8.92 -20.14
N LYS A 240 -4.98 8.37 -20.06
CA LYS A 240 -5.26 6.97 -20.47
C LYS A 240 -5.00 6.75 -21.96
N LYS A 241 -5.41 7.67 -22.83
CA LYS A 241 -5.18 7.59 -24.29
C LYS A 241 -3.68 7.60 -24.60
N ILE A 242 -2.92 8.50 -23.98
CA ILE A 242 -1.46 8.58 -24.10
C ILE A 242 -0.81 7.27 -23.67
N THR A 243 -1.22 6.75 -22.51
CA THR A 243 -0.67 5.49 -21.97
C THR A 243 -0.91 4.33 -22.94
N LYS A 244 -2.12 4.23 -23.51
CA LYS A 244 -2.43 3.22 -24.54
C LYS A 244 -1.57 3.39 -25.80
N ALA A 245 -1.39 4.62 -26.27
CA ALA A 245 -0.58 4.91 -27.44
C ALA A 245 0.91 4.54 -27.23
N VAL A 246 1.47 4.87 -26.06
CA VAL A 246 2.85 4.50 -25.70
C VAL A 246 3.00 2.98 -25.63
N VAL A 247 2.06 2.27 -24.98
CA VAL A 247 2.07 0.80 -24.93
C VAL A 247 1.99 0.20 -26.34
N PHE A 248 1.18 0.78 -27.23
CA PHE A 248 1.08 0.34 -28.63
C PHE A 248 2.40 0.56 -29.39
N LEU A 249 3.08 1.69 -29.19
CA LEU A 249 4.36 1.98 -29.84
C LEU A 249 5.52 1.13 -29.32
N VAL A 250 5.56 0.88 -28.01
CA VAL A 250 6.56 -0.01 -27.39
C VAL A 250 6.28 -1.47 -27.78
N GLY A 251 5.01 -1.86 -27.89
CA GLY A 251 4.61 -3.18 -28.40
C GLY A 251 4.91 -3.37 -29.89
N CYS A 252 4.73 -2.35 -30.72
CA CYS A 252 5.14 -2.36 -32.13
C CYS A 252 6.67 -2.34 -32.30
N SER A 253 7.43 -1.79 -31.35
CA SER A 253 8.90 -1.79 -31.44
C SER A 253 9.52 -3.19 -31.31
N VAL A 254 8.74 -4.20 -30.90
CA VAL A 254 9.18 -5.62 -30.93
C VAL A 254 8.91 -6.28 -32.30
N THR A 255 8.14 -5.66 -33.19
CA THR A 255 7.85 -6.17 -34.54
C THR A 255 8.27 -5.25 -35.69
N VAL A 256 8.80 -4.05 -35.42
CA VAL A 256 9.38 -3.16 -36.44
C VAL A 256 10.89 -3.11 -36.30
N VAL A 257 11.54 -4.26 -36.51
CA VAL A 257 12.94 -4.33 -36.95
C VAL A 257 12.99 -5.08 -38.29
N GLU A 258 12.17 -4.65 -39.25
CA GLU A 258 12.37 -5.01 -40.67
C GLU A 258 11.61 -4.03 -41.58
N LEU A 259 11.90 -2.74 -41.44
CA LEU A 259 11.73 -1.81 -42.56
C LEU A 259 13.13 -1.33 -42.93
N GLU A 260 13.76 -2.10 -43.81
CA GLU A 260 14.94 -1.70 -44.57
C GLU A 260 14.69 -0.31 -45.18
N ILE A 261 15.23 0.71 -44.55
CA ILE A 261 15.50 1.97 -45.20
C ILE A 261 16.63 1.70 -46.18
N ARG A 262 16.28 1.46 -47.45
CA ARG A 262 17.20 1.59 -48.58
C ARG A 262 17.66 3.05 -48.67
N LEU A 263 18.66 3.39 -47.89
CA LEU A 263 19.51 4.55 -48.15
C LEU A 263 20.85 4.04 -48.68
N SER A 264 21.29 4.71 -49.75
CA SER A 264 22.43 4.47 -50.63
C SER A 264 23.75 4.03 -49.95
N PRO A 265 24.68 3.40 -50.68
CA PRO A 265 25.75 2.56 -50.12
C PRO A 265 26.96 3.32 -49.53
N ASN A 266 26.81 4.56 -49.06
CA ASN A 266 27.96 5.39 -48.67
C ASN A 266 27.89 6.08 -47.30
N VAL A 267 27.02 5.65 -46.38
CA VAL A 267 27.03 6.16 -45.00
C VAL A 267 27.62 5.11 -44.05
N LYS A 268 28.88 5.29 -43.64
CA LYS A 268 29.48 4.56 -42.53
C LYS A 268 28.94 5.11 -41.22
N ILE A 269 27.99 4.42 -40.60
CA ILE A 269 27.58 4.71 -39.22
C ILE A 269 28.61 4.05 -38.29
N VAL A 270 29.35 4.87 -37.55
CA VAL A 270 30.20 4.41 -36.45
C VAL A 270 29.29 4.08 -35.27
N GLN A 271 29.01 2.79 -35.04
CA GLN A 271 28.36 2.34 -33.81
C GLN A 271 29.35 2.43 -32.64
N LYS A 272 29.05 3.28 -31.65
CA LYS A 272 29.65 3.18 -30.31
C LYS A 272 28.78 2.25 -29.48
N ASN A 273 29.27 1.05 -29.24
CA ASN A 273 28.63 0.10 -28.33
C ASN A 273 29.01 0.44 -26.88
N PHE A 274 28.01 0.56 -26.01
CA PHE A 274 28.17 0.63 -24.56
C PHE A 274 27.58 -0.63 -23.94
N ASN A 275 28.26 -1.22 -22.95
CA ASN A 275 27.67 -2.28 -22.13
C ASN A 275 26.80 -1.67 -21.01
N THR A 276 25.95 -2.49 -20.39
CA THR A 276 24.89 -2.10 -19.43
C THR A 276 25.35 -1.36 -18.17
N ASP A 277 26.65 -1.26 -17.93
CA ASP A 277 27.24 -0.52 -16.79
C ASP A 277 27.95 0.79 -17.21
N GLY A 278 27.76 1.27 -18.44
CA GLY A 278 28.16 2.62 -18.86
C GLY A 278 29.66 2.88 -19.02
N LYS A 279 30.51 1.85 -19.14
CA LYS A 279 31.94 2.00 -19.46
C LYS A 279 32.24 1.68 -20.93
N PRO A 280 33.13 2.45 -21.60
CA PRO A 280 33.53 2.16 -22.98
C PRO A 280 34.42 0.91 -23.05
N LEU A 281 34.18 0.07 -24.05
CA LEU A 281 35.01 -1.10 -24.38
C LEU A 281 36.25 -0.64 -25.16
N ASP A 282 37.45 -0.99 -24.66
CA ASP A 282 38.70 -0.76 -25.39
C ASP A 282 38.78 -1.64 -26.64
N LEU A 283 39.11 -1.00 -27.75
CA LEU A 283 39.18 -1.56 -29.10
C LEU A 283 40.50 -2.36 -29.25
N VAL A 284 40.47 -3.69 -29.18
CA VAL A 284 41.61 -4.51 -29.62
C VAL A 284 41.52 -4.68 -31.14
N VAL A 285 42.34 -3.92 -31.86
CA VAL A 285 42.57 -4.10 -33.29
C VAL A 285 43.49 -5.30 -33.50
N SER A 286 43.03 -6.32 -34.24
CA SER A 286 43.88 -7.39 -34.76
C SER A 286 43.79 -7.40 -36.28
N THR A 287 44.88 -7.01 -36.94
CA THR A 287 45.08 -7.13 -38.39
C THR A 287 45.77 -8.45 -38.73
N SER A 288 45.46 -8.99 -39.92
CA SER A 288 45.81 -10.32 -40.42
C SER A 288 47.31 -10.57 -40.66
N LYS A 289 47.72 -11.84 -40.64
CA LYS A 289 48.38 -12.55 -41.76
C LYS A 289 48.64 -14.05 -41.49
N ASP A 290 48.55 -14.78 -42.59
CA ASP A 290 48.68 -16.23 -42.89
C ASP A 290 50.04 -16.92 -42.52
N PRO A 291 50.22 -18.26 -42.76
CA PRO A 291 50.71 -19.21 -41.74
C PRO A 291 52.16 -19.78 -41.87
N ALA A 292 52.60 -20.39 -40.74
CA ALA A 292 53.53 -21.55 -40.54
C ALA A 292 55.04 -21.44 -40.89
N PRO A 293 55.95 -22.33 -40.40
CA PRO A 293 55.96 -23.21 -39.22
C PRO A 293 57.26 -23.20 -38.36
N SER A 294 57.19 -23.90 -37.22
CA SER A 294 58.26 -24.68 -36.57
C SER A 294 58.93 -24.17 -35.27
N SER A 295 58.87 -25.09 -34.29
CA SER A 295 59.94 -25.53 -33.38
C SER A 295 60.19 -24.84 -32.02
N PHE A 296 60.06 -25.70 -30.99
CA PHE A 296 60.96 -25.93 -29.85
C PHE A 296 60.92 -25.04 -28.57
N LYS A 297 60.63 -25.75 -27.46
CA LYS A 297 61.17 -25.62 -26.06
C LYS A 297 60.77 -24.35 -25.28
N LYS A 298 60.63 -24.31 -23.94
CA LYS A 298 60.75 -25.27 -22.82
C LYS A 298 60.20 -24.54 -21.57
N THR A 299 59.44 -25.27 -20.75
CA THR A 299 59.54 -25.41 -19.27
C THR A 299 59.43 -24.25 -18.26
N ASN A 300 58.80 -24.64 -17.15
CA ASN A 300 58.98 -24.28 -15.73
C ASN A 300 58.01 -23.26 -15.12
N ASP A 301 57.11 -23.71 -14.24
CA ASP A 301 57.32 -23.99 -12.78
C ASP A 301 57.55 -22.68 -12.00
N ALA A 302 57.09 -22.46 -10.78
CA ALA A 302 56.07 -23.00 -9.91
C ALA A 302 56.22 -22.18 -8.61
N SER A 303 55.22 -22.25 -7.74
CA SER A 303 55.36 -22.13 -6.28
C SER A 303 55.39 -20.71 -5.69
N LYS A 304 54.40 -20.30 -4.87
CA LYS A 304 54.24 -20.57 -3.40
C LYS A 304 54.91 -19.44 -2.60
N ILE A 305 54.26 -18.77 -1.65
CA ILE A 305 54.23 -19.09 -0.20
C ILE A 305 53.50 -17.88 0.45
N LYS A 306 52.31 -18.03 1.06
CA LYS A 306 52.03 -18.15 2.52
C LYS A 306 52.65 -17.06 3.43
N GLY A 307 51.82 -16.38 4.21
CA GLY A 307 52.25 -15.63 5.41
C GLY A 307 51.09 -15.05 6.22
N LYS A 308 50.77 -15.70 7.36
CA LYS A 308 49.83 -15.26 8.41
C LYS A 308 50.58 -14.43 9.48
N SER A 309 49.89 -13.48 10.13
CA SER A 309 50.03 -13.15 11.58
C SER A 309 48.97 -12.09 11.94
N LYS A 310 47.87 -12.46 12.62
CA LYS A 310 47.57 -12.23 14.05
C LYS A 310 48.59 -11.44 14.87
N GLN A 311 48.12 -10.37 15.54
CA GLN A 311 48.33 -10.18 16.98
C GLN A 311 47.27 -9.27 17.60
N SER A 312 46.76 -9.71 18.75
CA SER A 312 45.87 -9.01 19.67
C SER A 312 46.68 -8.11 20.61
N GLN A 313 46.08 -7.01 21.04
CA GLN A 313 45.93 -6.60 22.44
C GLN A 313 44.57 -5.96 22.60
#